data_AF-A0A925W316-F1
#
_entry.id   AF-A0A925W316-F1
#
_cell.length_a   1.000
_cell.length_b   1.000
_cell.length_c   1.000
_cell.angle_alpha   90.00
_cell.angle_beta   90.00
_cell.angle_gamma   90.00
#
_symmetry.space_group_name_H-M   'P 1'
#
loop_
_entity.id
_entity.type
_entity.pdbx_description
1 polymer ?
#
loop_
_entity_poly.entity_id
_entity_poly.type
_entity_poly.pdbx_seq_one_letter_code
_entity_poly.pdbx_strand_id
1 'polypeptide(L)'
;MRSLTTGRLAQVAIALATLTAIPPLFAQVPAAGHQLTAADYARAEKFLAFSTSPLVYGMGVVPTWLPDERFTYRVAQPNGSRPLVLVDPAKSLKTNCATNANACPPAPAPAAAPLQLPGMSVGAWSPDR
;
A
#
# COMPACT_ATOMS: atom_id res chain seq x y z
N MET A 1 -75.23 25.42 -21.61
CA MET A 1 -74.60 25.02 -20.33
C MET A 1 -73.55 23.94 -20.67
N ARG A 2 -72.27 24.34 -20.74
CA ARG A 2 -71.19 24.07 -19.77
C ARG A 2 -70.64 22.63 -19.81
N SER A 3 -69.52 22.44 -20.51
CA SER A 3 -68.39 21.59 -20.04
C SER A 3 -67.16 21.81 -20.91
N LEU A 4 -66.48 22.95 -20.70
CA LEU A 4 -65.13 23.25 -21.21
C LEU A 4 -64.10 23.30 -20.07
N THR A 5 -64.47 22.85 -18.87
CA THR A 5 -63.69 23.06 -17.63
C THR A 5 -62.80 21.88 -17.23
N THR A 6 -62.93 20.71 -17.84
CA THR A 6 -62.18 19.50 -17.46
C THR A 6 -60.76 19.45 -18.04
N GLY A 7 -60.53 20.02 -19.23
CA GLY A 7 -59.21 19.95 -19.90
C GLY A 7 -58.17 20.93 -19.37
N ARG A 8 -58.58 22.14 -18.94
CA ARG A 8 -57.66 23.17 -18.42
C ARG A 8 -57.09 22.84 -17.05
N LEU A 9 -57.86 22.16 -16.19
CA LEU A 9 -57.41 21.74 -14.86
C LEU A 9 -56.43 20.56 -14.94
N ALA A 10 -56.65 19.63 -15.88
CA ALA A 10 -55.71 18.53 -16.13
C ALA A 10 -54.36 19.03 -16.67
N GLN A 11 -54.36 20.06 -17.53
CA GLN A 11 -53.12 20.64 -18.06
C GLN A 11 -52.33 21.46 -17.02
N VAL A 12 -53.00 22.18 -16.12
CA VAL A 12 -52.29 22.90 -15.02
C VAL A 12 -51.66 21.91 -14.04
N ALA A 13 -52.32 20.78 -13.75
CA ALA A 13 -51.77 19.75 -12.87
C ALA A 13 -50.51 19.08 -13.44
N ILE A 14 -50.46 18.87 -14.77
CA ILE A 14 -49.28 18.29 -15.44
C ILE A 14 -48.12 19.30 -15.53
N ALA A 15 -48.40 20.58 -15.72
CA ALA A 15 -47.38 21.64 -15.73
C ALA A 15 -46.78 21.93 -14.34
N LEU A 16 -47.54 21.70 -13.26
CA LEU A 16 -47.06 21.92 -11.89
C LEU A 16 -46.24 20.73 -11.35
N ALA A 17 -46.47 19.52 -11.87
CA ALA A 17 -45.74 18.31 -11.48
C ALA A 17 -44.32 18.22 -12.08
N THR A 18 -44.00 19.02 -13.10
CA THR A 18 -42.66 19.05 -13.72
C THR A 18 -41.67 19.99 -13.05
N LEU A 19 -42.11 20.84 -12.10
CA LEU A 19 -41.23 21.84 -11.47
C LEU A 19 -40.53 21.34 -10.18
N THR A 20 -40.93 20.19 -9.64
CA THR A 20 -40.44 19.68 -8.35
C THR A 20 -39.27 18.68 -8.44
N ALA A 21 -38.80 18.35 -9.65
CA ALA A 21 -37.68 17.45 -9.86
C ALA A 21 -36.50 18.17 -10.54
N ILE A 22 -35.96 19.19 -9.89
CA ILE A 22 -34.61 19.68 -10.21
C ILE A 22 -33.67 18.85 -9.33
N PRO A 23 -33.03 17.77 -9.83
CA PRO A 23 -31.95 17.15 -9.07
C PRO A 23 -30.89 18.22 -8.79
N PRO A 24 -30.25 18.23 -7.62
CA PRO A 24 -29.22 19.22 -7.34
C PRO A 24 -28.09 19.05 -8.36
N LEU A 25 -28.02 19.94 -9.37
CA LEU A 25 -26.91 20.01 -10.32
C LEU A 25 -25.57 20.28 -9.60
N PHE A 26 -25.61 20.69 -8.33
CA PHE A 26 -24.42 20.85 -7.49
C PHE A 26 -23.87 19.55 -6.90
N ALA A 27 -24.63 18.44 -6.93
CA ALA A 27 -24.11 17.12 -6.53
C ALA A 27 -23.21 16.47 -7.59
N GLN A 28 -23.17 17.05 -8.78
CA GLN A 28 -22.37 16.61 -9.91
C GLN A 28 -21.40 17.68 -10.38
N VAL A 29 -20.91 18.51 -9.45
CA VAL A 29 -19.58 19.09 -9.62
C VAL A 29 -18.66 17.88 -9.73
N PRO A 30 -18.11 17.53 -10.91
CA PRO A 30 -17.01 16.59 -10.93
C PRO A 30 -16.02 17.24 -9.97
N ALA A 31 -15.64 16.56 -8.89
CA ALA A 31 -14.45 16.97 -8.15
C ALA A 31 -13.41 17.09 -9.25
N ALA A 32 -13.07 18.32 -9.64
CA ALA A 32 -12.16 18.55 -10.74
C ALA A 32 -10.92 17.81 -10.29
N GLY A 33 -10.71 16.63 -10.86
CA GLY A 33 -9.82 15.64 -10.26
C GLY A 33 -8.49 16.33 -10.21
N HIS A 34 -8.01 16.63 -9.00
CA HIS A 34 -6.82 17.44 -8.81
C HIS A 34 -5.75 16.84 -9.71
N GLN A 35 -5.38 17.57 -10.77
CA GLN A 35 -4.51 17.01 -11.78
C GLN A 35 -3.14 16.82 -11.13
N LEU A 36 -2.79 15.56 -10.87
CA LEU A 36 -1.53 15.24 -10.20
C LEU A 36 -0.38 15.75 -11.07
N THR A 37 0.40 16.66 -10.51
CA THR A 37 1.56 17.25 -11.16
C THR A 37 2.79 16.39 -10.91
N ALA A 38 3.86 16.59 -11.69
CA ALA A 38 5.16 15.98 -11.40
C ALA A 38 5.68 16.35 -10.00
N ALA A 39 5.37 17.55 -9.51
CA ALA A 39 5.75 17.98 -8.17
C ALA A 39 5.02 17.20 -7.07
N ASP A 40 3.76 16.80 -7.32
CA ASP A 40 2.98 15.97 -6.40
C ASP A 40 3.59 14.56 -6.29
N TYR A 41 3.98 13.97 -7.43
CA TYR A 41 4.68 12.68 -7.44
C TYR A 41 6.06 12.77 -6.78
N ALA A 42 6.85 13.82 -7.06
CA ALA A 42 8.14 14.02 -6.42
C ALA A 42 8.03 14.18 -4.89
N ARG A 43 6.92 14.73 -4.40
CA ARG A 43 6.60 14.76 -2.98
C ARG A 43 6.21 13.36 -2.48
N ALA A 44 5.34 12.65 -3.18
CA ALA A 44 4.86 11.33 -2.80
C ALA A 44 6.01 10.30 -2.74
N GLU A 45 6.96 10.36 -3.66
CA GLU A 45 8.12 9.48 -3.71
C GLU A 45 8.93 9.49 -2.42
N LYS A 46 9.07 10.67 -1.77
CA LYS A 46 9.78 10.82 -0.48
C LYS A 46 9.14 10.05 0.67
N PHE A 47 7.86 9.69 0.54
CA PHE A 47 7.12 8.94 1.55
C PHE A 47 7.06 7.44 1.28
N LEU A 48 7.64 6.98 0.17
CA LEU A 48 7.72 5.55 -0.11
C LEU A 48 8.62 4.84 0.90
N ALA A 49 8.38 3.53 1.07
CA ALA A 49 9.01 2.72 2.09
C ALA A 49 10.55 2.75 2.04
N PHE A 50 11.15 2.87 0.86
CA PHE A 50 12.62 2.94 0.73
C PHE A 50 13.21 4.22 1.36
N SER A 51 12.47 5.33 1.39
CA SER A 51 12.90 6.59 2.04
C SER A 51 12.61 6.60 3.54
N THR A 52 11.52 5.96 3.96
CA THR A 52 11.04 6.06 5.35
C THR A 52 11.48 4.91 6.25
N SER A 53 11.66 3.69 5.72
CA SER A 53 12.10 2.52 6.50
C SER A 53 13.44 2.73 7.23
N PRO A 54 14.47 3.39 6.64
CA PRO A 54 15.74 3.62 7.34
C PRO A 54 15.62 4.53 8.57
N LEU A 55 14.52 5.28 8.70
CA LEU A 55 14.30 6.23 9.80
C LEU A 55 13.71 5.56 11.05
N VAL A 56 13.31 4.28 10.96
CA VAL A 56 12.73 3.53 12.06
C VAL A 56 13.58 2.32 12.39
N TYR A 57 13.94 2.20 13.67
CA TYR A 57 14.76 1.10 14.18
C TYR A 57 13.89 0.03 14.83
N GLY A 58 14.37 -1.21 14.87
CA GLY A 58 13.68 -2.31 15.55
C GLY A 58 12.42 -2.85 14.86
N MET A 59 12.12 -2.42 13.62
CA MET A 59 10.97 -2.90 12.84
C MET A 59 11.37 -3.63 11.55
N GLY A 60 10.41 -4.27 10.88
CA GLY A 60 10.64 -4.92 9.58
C GLY A 60 11.48 -6.20 9.69
N VAL A 61 11.01 -7.15 10.49
CA VAL A 61 11.69 -8.44 10.69
C VAL A 61 11.38 -9.37 9.52
N VAL A 62 12.43 -9.83 8.83
CA VAL A 62 12.35 -10.91 7.83
C VAL A 62 12.95 -12.18 8.47
N PRO A 63 12.12 -13.11 8.97
CA PRO A 63 12.62 -14.30 9.64
C PRO A 63 13.20 -15.31 8.64
N THR A 64 14.37 -15.87 8.98
CA THR A 64 14.90 -17.08 8.37
C THR A 64 14.68 -18.23 9.34
N TRP A 65 13.72 -19.10 9.02
CA TRP A 65 13.36 -20.24 9.85
C TRP A 65 14.43 -21.32 9.82
N LEU A 66 14.65 -21.94 10.97
CA LEU A 66 15.49 -23.11 11.17
C LEU A 66 14.61 -24.37 11.26
N PRO A 67 15.17 -25.56 11.01
CA PRO A 67 14.42 -26.81 11.09
C PRO A 67 13.92 -27.17 12.49
N ASP A 68 14.37 -26.46 13.53
CA ASP A 68 14.04 -26.69 14.93
C ASP A 68 13.09 -25.63 15.51
N GLU A 69 12.23 -25.05 14.67
CA GLU A 69 11.24 -24.01 15.03
C GLU A 69 11.82 -22.68 15.55
N ARG A 70 13.15 -22.56 15.58
CA ARG A 70 13.83 -21.28 15.82
C ARG A 70 13.87 -20.46 14.53
N PHE A 71 14.13 -19.17 14.67
CA PHE A 71 14.43 -18.35 13.51
C PHE A 71 15.49 -17.31 13.83
N THR A 72 16.19 -16.88 12.78
CA THR A 72 17.11 -15.76 12.86
C THR A 72 16.59 -14.57 12.07
N TYR A 73 16.95 -13.36 12.50
CA TYR A 73 16.68 -12.15 11.75
C TYR A 73 17.76 -11.10 11.97
N ARG A 74 17.75 -10.05 11.14
CA ARG A 74 18.56 -8.86 11.32
C ARG A 74 17.66 -7.64 11.31
N VAL A 75 17.92 -6.68 12.19
CA VAL A 75 17.18 -5.42 12.26
C VAL A 75 18.14 -4.27 12.48
N ALA A 76 17.83 -3.11 11.91
CA ALA A 76 18.61 -1.89 12.13
C ALA A 76 18.43 -1.42 13.58
N GLN A 77 19.55 -1.07 14.21
CA GLN A 77 19.62 -0.53 15.55
C GLN A 77 20.10 0.93 15.52
N PRO A 78 19.76 1.78 16.52
CA PRO A 78 20.13 3.20 16.51
C PRO A 78 21.63 3.50 16.36
N ASN A 79 22.50 2.55 16.72
CA ASN A 79 23.94 2.65 16.56
C ASN A 79 24.43 2.28 15.14
N GLY A 80 23.53 2.12 14.17
CA GLY A 80 23.83 1.71 12.79
C GLY A 80 24.11 0.22 12.61
N SER A 81 24.22 -0.56 13.69
CA SER A 81 24.48 -1.99 13.62
C SER A 81 23.25 -2.80 13.18
N ARG A 82 23.51 -3.95 12.56
CA ARG A 82 22.50 -4.93 12.13
C ARG A 82 22.88 -6.32 12.63
N PRO A 83 22.88 -6.56 13.96
CA PRO A 83 23.27 -7.85 14.51
C PRO A 83 22.30 -8.94 14.06
N LEU A 84 22.83 -10.15 13.90
CA LEU A 84 21.99 -11.34 13.77
C LEU A 84 21.40 -11.66 15.15
N VAL A 85 20.09 -11.82 15.21
CA VAL A 85 19.37 -12.21 16.42
C VAL A 85 18.79 -13.58 16.19
N LEU A 86 19.08 -14.53 17.09
CA LEU A 86 18.43 -15.82 17.16
C LEU A 86 17.26 -15.74 18.14
N VAL A 87 16.11 -16.28 17.75
CA VAL A 87 14.92 -16.39 18.60
C VAL A 87 14.61 -17.86 18.84
N ASP A 88 14.51 -18.23 20.12
CA ASP A 88 14.03 -19.53 20.58
C ASP A 88 12.64 -19.33 21.21
N PRO A 89 11.54 -19.65 20.48
CA PRO A 89 10.20 -19.41 20.97
C PRO A 89 9.83 -20.34 22.14
N ALA A 90 10.34 -21.57 22.15
CA ALA A 90 10.07 -22.54 23.22
C ALA A 90 10.63 -22.06 24.57
N LYS A 91 11.75 -21.33 24.55
CA LYS A 91 12.37 -20.74 25.76
C LYS A 91 12.05 -19.26 25.96
N SER A 92 11.24 -18.65 25.08
CA SER A 92 11.00 -17.20 25.06
C SER A 92 12.30 -16.37 25.10
N LEU A 93 13.35 -16.85 24.41
CA LEU A 93 14.68 -16.28 24.49
C LEU A 93 15.08 -15.61 23.16
N LYS A 94 15.73 -14.45 23.26
CA LYS A 94 16.40 -13.78 22.14
C LYS A 94 17.89 -13.68 22.44
N THR A 95 18.72 -14.13 21.49
CA THR A 95 20.18 -14.12 21.61
C THR A 95 20.77 -13.24 20.53
N ASN A 96 21.57 -12.25 20.94
CA ASN A 96 22.37 -11.46 20.00
C ASN A 96 23.64 -12.25 19.63
N CYS A 97 23.75 -12.64 18.37
CA CYS A 97 24.86 -13.45 17.88
C CYS A 97 26.19 -12.69 17.84
N ALA A 98 26.18 -11.35 17.87
CA ALA A 98 27.40 -10.57 17.95
C ALA A 98 28.06 -10.68 19.34
N THR A 99 27.26 -10.90 20.39
CA THR A 99 27.75 -11.05 21.77
C THR A 99 27.91 -12.52 22.18
N ASN A 100 27.18 -13.43 21.55
CA ASN A 100 27.26 -14.87 21.83
C ASN A 100 27.22 -15.68 20.52
N ALA A 101 28.38 -15.73 19.83
CA ALA A 101 28.50 -16.37 18.54
C ALA A 101 28.25 -17.90 18.59
N ASN A 102 28.67 -18.56 19.68
CA ASN A 102 28.57 -20.02 19.83
C ASN A 102 27.11 -20.51 19.90
N ALA A 103 26.19 -19.65 20.30
CA ALA A 103 24.77 -19.99 20.39
C ALA A 103 24.03 -19.88 19.05
N CYS A 104 24.65 -19.29 18.02
CA CYS A 104 23.99 -18.97 16.77
C CYS A 104 24.31 -19.95 15.64
N PRO A 105 23.34 -20.23 14.76
CA PRO A 105 23.59 -21.04 13.58
C PRO A 105 24.60 -20.35 12.65
N PRO A 106 25.34 -21.13 11.84
CA PRO A 106 26.16 -20.55 10.78
C PRO A 106 25.28 -19.71 9.86
N ALA A 107 25.87 -18.68 9.25
CA ALA A 107 25.15 -17.85 8.29
C ALA A 107 24.51 -18.76 7.23
N PRO A 108 23.21 -18.59 6.93
CA PRO A 108 22.58 -19.37 5.89
C PRO A 108 23.33 -19.14 4.58
N ALA A 109 23.43 -20.18 3.75
CA ALA A 109 23.94 -20.03 2.40
C ALA A 109 23.16 -18.90 1.69
N PRO A 110 23.82 -18.09 0.84
CA PRO A 110 23.11 -17.05 0.09
C PRO A 110 21.90 -17.69 -0.58
N ALA A 111 20.73 -17.06 -0.42
CA ALA A 111 19.51 -17.51 -1.08
C ALA A 111 19.82 -17.69 -2.57
N ALA A 112 19.29 -18.76 -3.17
CA ALA A 112 19.42 -19.00 -4.59
C ALA A 112 19.06 -17.72 -5.35
N ALA A 113 19.86 -17.40 -6.38
CA ALA A 113 19.61 -16.23 -7.21
C ALA A 113 18.13 -16.21 -7.63
N PRO A 114 17.48 -15.03 -7.63
CA PRO A 114 16.08 -14.93 -8.00
C PRO A 114 15.84 -15.65 -9.32
N LEU A 115 14.73 -16.40 -9.42
CA LEU A 115 14.34 -17.05 -10.65
C LEU A 115 14.26 -16.00 -11.76
N GLN A 116 15.21 -16.04 -12.69
CA GLN A 116 15.19 -15.22 -13.88
C GLN A 116 14.04 -15.73 -14.76
N LEU A 117 12.92 -15.03 -14.79
CA LEU A 117 11.81 -15.39 -15.67
C LEU A 117 12.29 -15.30 -17.13
N PRO A 118 12.15 -16.37 -17.94
CA PRO A 118 12.58 -16.34 -19.33
C PRO A 118 11.83 -15.22 -20.08
N GLY A 119 12.56 -14.34 -20.76
CA GLY A 119 12.02 -13.22 -21.54
C GLY A 119 11.81 -11.90 -20.77
N MET A 120 12.09 -11.85 -19.47
CA MET A 120 11.97 -10.63 -18.66
C MET A 120 13.34 -10.05 -18.34
N SER A 121 14.08 -9.64 -19.38
CA SER A 121 15.25 -8.79 -19.15
C SER A 121 14.78 -7.44 -18.60
N VAL A 122 15.40 -6.99 -17.51
CA VAL A 122 15.23 -5.64 -16.96
C VAL A 122 15.53 -4.66 -18.11
N GLY A 123 14.49 -4.01 -18.67
CA GLY A 123 14.60 -3.17 -19.88
C GLY A 123 13.58 -3.46 -21.00
N ALA A 124 12.73 -4.48 -20.88
CA ALA A 124 11.73 -4.80 -21.92
C ALA A 124 10.48 -3.88 -21.95
N TRP A 125 10.38 -2.91 -21.04
CA TRP A 125 9.30 -1.93 -21.07
C TRP A 125 9.61 -0.86 -22.13
N SER A 126 8.88 -0.90 -23.24
CA SER A 126 8.85 0.16 -24.25
C SER A 126 7.49 0.86 -24.16
N PRO A 127 7.44 2.15 -23.82
CA PRO A 127 6.17 2.89 -23.67
C PRO A 127 5.41 3.12 -24.99
N ASP A 128 6.01 2.78 -26.14
CA ASP A 128 5.54 3.21 -27.46
C ASP A 128 4.81 2.10 -28.26
N ARG A 129 4.08 1.19 -27.59
CA ARG A 129 3.23 0.20 -28.28
C ARG A 129 1.80 0.16 -27.76
#